data_AF-A0A2G9T4Z3-F1
#
_entry.id   AF-A0A2G9T4Z3-F1
#
_cell.length_a   1.000
_cell.length_b   1.000
_cell.length_c   1.000
_cell.angle_alpha   90.00
_cell.angle_beta   90.00
_cell.angle_gamma   90.00
#
_symmetry.space_group_name_H-M   'P 1'
#
loop_
_entity.id
_entity.type
_entity.pdbx_description
1 polymer ?
#
loop_
_entity_poly.entity_id
_entity_poly.type
_entity_poly.pdbx_seq_one_letter_code
_entity_poly.pdbx_strand_id
1 'polypeptide(L)'
;MWMKKLDREENKLTEMEKLKMFSYLNLYKLMVKYRLTPETEYYMHKLFSVLKTWYLWNTEFEKVHNRDGILRMKLEIEPLNRRMFDLLIETPVERVVMKKLTMPFKLPIVHFHDMHTLEPTKIKHVVHHLIKNNRPQCIVKSWEVNTFDNLLLKTPLTNCYTVLAKDCTNEEPRFVVLMKKIHKDREEKRLKIVTREHIYVMEIVDEKLIVKINDREIRPEEFKRYNIYRVDDMLYKIDINDVVVLFDGIEVNIKLSHMYKNKQCGICGHYDGEKWNDMRRADNVETTMVEDFHRSYITKDKECEIDEREFTMKRNHRLEEDLRHDNYRYREEKEFRDDELMFKETEEYKEVDKYEEDREVEKKKPILRTRVIERKNLVCFSVEPVYECPEHTTKVDVKKEEVEFVCLRTHLPETRRLLRKARVEVIPRRLLDGELWTTTVHVPRMCTVY
;
A
#
# COMPACT_ATOMS: atom_id res chain seq x y z
N MET A 1 8.66 23.97 17.62
CA MET A 1 9.28 23.64 18.92
C MET A 1 8.45 22.65 19.76
N TRP A 2 7.12 22.65 19.64
CA TRP A 2 6.22 21.67 20.27
C TRP A 2 6.29 20.24 19.68
N MET A 3 6.57 20.07 18.39
CA MET A 3 6.75 18.72 17.79
C MET A 3 7.96 17.96 18.34
N LYS A 4 9.10 18.63 18.59
CA LYS A 4 10.23 18.03 19.32
C LYS A 4 9.91 17.71 20.79
N LYS A 5 8.85 18.31 21.35
CA LYS A 5 8.32 17.95 22.67
C LYS A 5 7.41 16.72 22.55
N LEU A 6 6.59 16.62 21.50
CA LEU A 6 5.73 15.49 21.18
C LEU A 6 6.53 14.22 20.86
N ASP A 7 7.54 14.25 19.98
CA ASP A 7 8.44 13.10 19.73
C ASP A 7 9.21 12.65 20.99
N ARG A 8 9.50 13.61 21.87
CA ARG A 8 10.25 13.38 23.12
C ARG A 8 9.35 12.93 24.26
N GLU A 9 8.04 13.18 24.17
CA GLU A 9 6.99 12.63 25.03
C GLU A 9 6.55 11.26 24.51
N GLU A 10 6.42 11.06 23.20
CA GLU A 10 6.11 9.77 22.56
C GLU A 10 7.14 8.69 22.91
N ASN A 11 8.42 9.05 23.00
CA ASN A 11 9.48 8.15 23.49
C ASN A 11 9.46 7.89 25.02
N LYS A 12 8.61 8.58 25.77
CA LYS A 12 8.43 8.42 27.22
C LYS A 12 7.07 7.84 27.62
N LEU A 13 6.12 7.79 26.70
CA LEU A 13 4.81 7.19 26.92
C LEU A 13 4.95 5.67 26.91
N THR A 14 4.28 5.03 27.85
CA THR A 14 4.11 3.58 27.85
C THR A 14 3.33 3.15 26.59
N GLU A 15 3.50 1.91 26.15
CA GLU A 15 2.78 1.39 24.97
C GLU A 15 1.25 1.56 25.10
N MET A 16 0.72 1.51 26.32
CA MET A 16 -0.69 1.75 26.62
C MET A 16 -1.12 3.22 26.45
N GLU A 17 -0.26 4.18 26.79
CA GLU A 17 -0.52 5.60 26.59
C GLU A 17 -0.40 6.01 25.12
N LYS A 18 0.56 5.43 24.38
CA LYS A 18 0.64 5.55 22.93
C LYS A 18 -0.62 4.99 22.26
N LEU A 19 -1.05 3.79 22.64
CA LEU A 19 -2.30 3.18 22.16
C LEU A 19 -3.53 4.05 22.45
N LYS A 20 -3.61 4.64 23.64
CA LYS A 20 -4.70 5.54 24.02
C LYS A 20 -4.66 6.81 23.16
N MET A 21 -3.47 7.38 22.94
CA MET A 21 -3.28 8.53 22.06
C MET A 21 -3.64 8.21 20.60
N PHE A 22 -3.16 7.09 20.04
CA PHE A 22 -3.50 6.62 18.70
C PHE A 22 -4.99 6.29 18.55
N SER A 23 -5.62 5.66 19.55
CA SER A 23 -7.07 5.40 19.58
C SER A 23 -7.89 6.69 19.49
N TYR A 24 -7.48 7.76 20.20
CA TYR A 24 -8.12 9.07 20.08
C TYR A 24 -7.91 9.73 18.71
N LEU A 25 -6.81 9.44 18.01
CA LEU A 25 -6.50 9.96 16.67
C LEU A 25 -7.10 9.15 15.52
N ASN A 26 -7.58 7.94 15.81
CA ASN A 26 -8.15 7.01 14.82
C ASN A 26 -9.67 6.99 14.80
N LEU A 27 -10.28 7.85 15.61
CA LEU A 27 -11.71 7.94 15.79
C LEU A 27 -12.30 9.15 15.10
N TYR A 28 -13.01 8.91 14.00
CA TYR A 28 -13.69 9.94 13.23
C TYR A 28 -15.18 9.93 13.55
N LYS A 29 -15.68 11.04 14.09
CA LYS A 29 -17.10 11.22 14.39
C LYS A 29 -17.69 12.25 13.43
N LEU A 30 -18.65 11.82 12.63
CA LEU A 30 -19.42 12.66 11.72
C LEU A 30 -20.86 12.76 12.23
N MET A 31 -21.39 13.98 12.28
CA MET A 31 -22.80 14.23 12.52
C MET A 31 -23.36 15.02 11.36
N VAL A 32 -24.34 14.45 10.66
CA VAL A 32 -24.99 15.08 9.52
C VAL A 32 -26.43 15.39 9.88
N LYS A 33 -26.80 16.66 9.80
CA LYS A 33 -28.19 17.09 9.82
C LYS A 33 -28.72 17.08 8.40
N TYR A 34 -29.83 16.40 8.17
CA TYR A 34 -30.40 16.23 6.84
C TYR A 34 -31.91 16.44 6.85
N ARG A 35 -32.45 16.78 5.68
CA ARG A 35 -33.89 16.78 5.39
C ARG A 35 -34.07 16.09 4.05
N LEU A 36 -34.67 14.91 4.05
CA LEU A 36 -34.87 14.11 2.85
C LEU A 36 -36.28 14.36 2.28
N THR A 37 -36.39 14.22 0.96
CA THR A 37 -37.68 14.05 0.30
C THR A 37 -38.13 12.60 0.45
N PRO A 38 -39.44 12.29 0.38
CA PRO A 38 -39.93 10.91 0.49
C PRO A 38 -39.27 9.94 -0.51
N GLU A 39 -38.96 10.42 -1.71
CA GLU A 39 -38.25 9.67 -2.75
C GLU A 39 -36.82 9.32 -2.31
N THR A 40 -36.07 10.29 -1.76
CA THR A 40 -34.69 10.05 -1.32
C THR A 40 -34.63 9.17 -0.08
N GLU A 41 -35.62 9.25 0.81
CA GLU A 41 -35.74 8.36 1.96
C GLU A 41 -35.89 6.89 1.55
N TYR A 42 -36.73 6.62 0.53
CA TYR A 42 -36.88 5.27 -0.05
C TYR A 42 -35.55 4.72 -0.60
N TYR A 43 -34.83 5.51 -1.41
CA TYR A 43 -33.54 5.09 -1.95
C TYR A 43 -32.49 4.89 -0.87
N MET A 44 -32.48 5.74 0.15
CA MET A 44 -31.54 5.64 1.27
C MET A 44 -31.79 4.38 2.09
N HIS A 45 -33.06 4.05 2.38
CA HIS A 45 -33.42 2.80 3.06
C HIS A 45 -32.97 1.57 2.25
N LYS A 46 -33.13 1.60 0.92
CA LYS A 46 -32.68 0.52 0.03
C LYS A 46 -31.15 0.37 0.03
N LEU A 47 -30.42 1.49 -0.02
CA LEU A 47 -28.96 1.51 0.08
C LEU A 47 -28.49 0.87 1.41
N PHE A 48 -29.06 1.28 2.55
CA PHE A 48 -28.73 0.72 3.85
C PHE A 48 -29.08 -0.77 3.94
N SER A 49 -30.20 -1.19 3.34
CA SER A 49 -30.55 -2.61 3.25
C SER A 49 -29.49 -3.42 2.49
N VAL A 50 -29.03 -2.92 1.34
CA VAL A 50 -27.96 -3.56 0.55
C VAL A 50 -26.64 -3.63 1.34
N LEU A 51 -26.25 -2.54 2.01
CA LEU A 51 -25.04 -2.51 2.84
C LEU A 51 -25.09 -3.54 3.97
N LYS A 52 -26.23 -3.66 4.65
CA LYS A 52 -26.47 -4.66 5.70
C LYS A 52 -26.37 -6.09 5.17
N THR A 53 -26.86 -6.35 3.94
CA THR A 53 -26.82 -7.68 3.33
C THR A 53 -25.43 -8.06 2.80
N TRP A 54 -24.67 -7.10 2.26
CA TRP A 54 -23.37 -7.37 1.65
C TRP A 54 -22.31 -7.84 2.65
N TYR A 55 -22.39 -7.38 3.91
CA TYR A 55 -21.42 -7.70 4.98
C TYR A 55 -22.07 -8.38 6.19
N LEU A 56 -23.08 -9.23 5.95
CA LEU A 56 -23.99 -9.79 6.95
C LEU A 56 -23.28 -10.41 8.17
N TRP A 57 -22.15 -11.09 7.96
CA TRP A 57 -21.46 -11.87 8.99
C TRP A 57 -20.76 -11.03 10.06
N ASN A 58 -20.38 -9.79 9.73
CA ASN A 58 -19.71 -8.86 10.66
C ASN A 58 -20.52 -7.58 10.88
N THR A 59 -21.84 -7.63 10.61
CA THR A 59 -22.74 -6.50 10.79
C THR A 59 -23.74 -6.78 11.89
N GLU A 60 -23.65 -6.01 12.98
CA GLU A 60 -24.65 -5.98 14.04
C GLU A 60 -25.62 -4.82 13.75
N PHE A 61 -26.92 -5.03 13.96
CA PHE A 61 -27.88 -3.94 13.86
C PHE A 61 -28.97 -4.07 14.91
N GLU A 62 -29.44 -2.92 15.39
CA GLU A 62 -30.49 -2.81 16.37
C GLU A 62 -31.43 -1.66 16.01
N LYS A 63 -32.71 -1.79 16.38
CA LYS A 63 -33.66 -0.68 16.27
C LYS A 63 -33.49 0.25 17.45
N VAL A 64 -33.35 1.54 17.17
CA VAL A 64 -33.12 2.60 18.17
C VAL A 64 -34.09 3.74 17.91
N HIS A 65 -34.32 4.59 18.92
CA HIS A 65 -35.14 5.78 18.78
C HIS A 65 -34.27 7.01 19.03
N ASN A 66 -33.65 7.48 17.96
CA ASN A 66 -32.80 8.66 17.94
C ASN A 66 -33.56 9.87 17.39
N ARG A 67 -32.98 11.07 17.50
CA ARG A 67 -33.58 12.30 16.96
C ARG A 67 -33.71 12.25 15.44
N ASP A 68 -34.88 12.64 14.95
CA ASP A 68 -35.17 12.74 13.51
C ASP A 68 -34.26 13.73 12.79
N GLY A 69 -33.95 13.43 11.52
CA GLY A 69 -33.12 14.27 10.65
C GLY A 69 -31.64 14.34 11.05
N ILE A 70 -31.17 13.43 11.92
CA ILE A 70 -29.77 13.34 12.32
C ILE A 70 -29.21 11.95 11.97
N LEU A 71 -28.12 11.93 11.21
CA LEU A 71 -27.30 10.75 10.97
C LEU A 71 -26.01 10.92 11.76
N ARG A 72 -25.67 9.94 12.60
CA ARG A 72 -24.35 9.88 13.23
C ARG A 72 -23.56 8.75 12.61
N MET A 73 -22.31 9.01 12.30
CA MET A 73 -21.40 8.01 11.80
C MET A 73 -20.11 8.07 12.61
N LYS A 74 -19.67 6.93 13.10
CA LYS A 74 -18.42 6.76 13.83
C LYS A 74 -17.57 5.77 13.05
N LEU A 75 -16.42 6.24 12.58
CA LEU A 75 -15.41 5.44 11.88
C LEU A 75 -14.22 5.27 12.82
N GLU A 76 -13.88 4.04 13.14
CA GLU A 76 -12.77 3.69 14.02
C GLU A 76 -11.75 2.88 13.25
N ILE A 77 -10.61 3.49 12.94
CA ILE A 77 -9.57 2.88 12.12
C ILE A 77 -8.66 2.02 13.00
N GLU A 78 -8.39 0.80 12.55
CA GLU A 78 -7.43 -0.10 13.20
C GLU A 78 -6.02 0.57 13.25
N PRO A 79 -5.42 0.71 14.44
CA PRO A 79 -4.28 1.60 14.66
C PRO A 79 -2.99 1.18 13.98
N LEU A 80 -2.73 -0.13 13.86
CA LEU A 80 -1.48 -0.68 13.34
C LEU A 80 -1.39 -0.56 11.82
N ASN A 81 -2.22 -1.33 11.11
CA ASN A 81 -2.11 -1.43 9.67
C ASN A 81 -2.92 -0.36 8.96
N ARG A 82 -3.88 0.28 9.64
CA ARG A 82 -4.80 1.28 9.09
C ARG A 82 -5.45 0.80 7.79
N ARG A 83 -5.62 -0.52 7.69
CA ARG A 83 -6.23 -1.22 6.55
C ARG A 83 -7.58 -1.81 6.93
N MET A 84 -7.92 -1.84 8.20
CA MET A 84 -9.25 -2.18 8.68
C MET A 84 -9.89 -1.00 9.40
N PHE A 85 -11.22 -0.98 9.41
CA PHE A 85 -11.98 -0.03 10.21
C PHE A 85 -13.30 -0.65 10.66
N ASP A 86 -13.78 -0.15 11.80
CA ASP A 86 -15.14 -0.38 12.27
C ASP A 86 -15.98 0.84 11.93
N LEU A 87 -17.18 0.60 11.43
CA LEU A 87 -18.13 1.64 11.03
C LEU A 87 -19.41 1.48 11.81
N LEU A 88 -19.73 2.47 12.64
CA LEU A 88 -21.02 2.60 13.29
C LEU A 88 -21.82 3.70 12.61
N ILE A 89 -23.05 3.39 12.23
CA ILE A 89 -24.01 4.30 11.62
C ILE A 89 -25.27 4.30 12.48
N GLU A 90 -25.68 5.47 12.94
CA GLU A 90 -26.95 5.68 13.66
C GLU A 90 -27.85 6.59 12.85
N THR A 91 -29.02 6.06 12.53
CA THR A 91 -30.16 6.79 11.99
C THR A 91 -31.18 7.05 13.12
N PRO A 92 -32.28 7.77 12.85
CA PRO A 92 -33.37 7.94 13.80
C PRO A 92 -33.99 6.62 14.30
N VAL A 93 -33.97 5.57 13.47
CA VAL A 93 -34.70 4.31 13.70
C VAL A 93 -33.80 3.09 13.90
N GLU A 94 -32.54 3.17 13.49
CA GLU A 94 -31.62 2.03 13.42
C GLU A 94 -30.19 2.42 13.77
N ARG A 95 -29.49 1.56 14.50
CA ARG A 95 -28.03 1.57 14.67
C ARG A 95 -27.46 0.35 13.96
N VAL A 96 -26.43 0.56 13.16
CA VAL A 96 -25.71 -0.48 12.41
C VAL A 96 -24.24 -0.38 12.76
N VAL A 97 -23.62 -1.48 13.16
CA VAL A 97 -22.20 -1.59 13.50
C VAL A 97 -21.59 -2.65 12.59
N MET A 98 -20.71 -2.22 11.69
CA MET A 98 -19.94 -3.07 10.80
C MET A 98 -18.52 -3.17 11.34
N LYS A 99 -18.07 -4.38 11.67
CA LYS A 99 -16.73 -4.62 12.22
C LYS A 99 -15.77 -5.17 11.16
N LYS A 100 -14.50 -4.82 11.27
CA LYS A 100 -13.40 -5.34 10.42
C LYS A 100 -13.65 -5.14 8.92
N LEU A 101 -14.09 -3.94 8.52
CA LEU A 101 -14.20 -3.58 7.10
C LEU A 101 -12.80 -3.29 6.54
N THR A 102 -12.46 -3.92 5.42
CA THR A 102 -11.13 -3.75 4.79
C THR A 102 -11.12 -2.55 3.85
N MET A 103 -10.14 -1.66 4.01
CA MET A 103 -9.91 -0.55 3.10
C MET A 103 -9.12 -1.01 1.87
N PRO A 104 -9.45 -0.51 0.67
CA PRO A 104 -8.65 -0.77 -0.54
C PRO A 104 -7.28 -0.08 -0.51
N PHE A 105 -7.01 0.76 0.50
CA PHE A 105 -5.75 1.48 0.70
C PHE A 105 -5.45 1.64 2.20
N LYS A 106 -4.17 1.75 2.58
CA LYS A 106 -3.76 2.09 3.95
C LYS A 106 -4.12 3.56 4.20
N LEU A 107 -4.94 3.84 5.22
CA LEU A 107 -5.36 5.21 5.52
C LEU A 107 -4.16 6.03 6.03
N PRO A 108 -3.96 7.28 5.56
CA PRO A 108 -2.96 8.20 6.11
C PRO A 108 -3.17 8.44 7.60
N ILE A 109 -2.10 8.74 8.32
CA ILE A 109 -2.19 9.52 9.55
C ILE A 109 -2.42 10.98 9.13
N VAL A 110 -3.53 11.59 9.54
CA VAL A 110 -3.84 12.98 9.21
C VAL A 110 -3.24 13.87 10.31
N HIS A 111 -2.33 14.77 9.96
CA HIS A 111 -1.81 15.75 10.92
C HIS A 111 -2.80 16.91 11.08
N PHE A 112 -3.09 17.33 12.32
CA PHE A 112 -4.06 18.40 12.59
C PHE A 112 -3.73 19.74 11.89
N HIS A 113 -2.45 20.01 11.58
CA HIS A 113 -2.06 21.21 10.83
C HIS A 113 -2.65 21.27 9.42
N ASP A 114 -2.92 20.13 8.78
CA ASP A 114 -3.51 20.07 7.44
C ASP A 114 -5.02 20.33 7.45
N MET A 115 -5.66 20.25 8.63
CA MET A 115 -7.12 20.39 8.79
C MET A 115 -7.56 21.86 8.92
N HIS A 116 -6.64 22.77 9.25
CA HIS A 116 -6.97 24.19 9.49
C HIS A 116 -7.09 25.05 8.24
N THR A 117 -6.76 24.53 7.05
CA THR A 117 -6.96 25.22 5.76
C THR A 117 -8.35 24.97 5.15
N LEU A 118 -9.22 24.28 5.88
CA LEU A 118 -10.53 23.87 5.39
C LEU A 118 -11.60 24.94 5.69
N GLU A 119 -12.14 25.54 4.63
CA GLU A 119 -13.54 25.99 4.59
C GLU A 119 -14.35 24.94 3.81
N PRO A 120 -14.81 23.85 4.45
CA PRO A 120 -15.40 22.74 3.71
C PRO A 120 -16.89 22.99 3.48
N THR A 121 -17.31 23.21 2.24
CA THR A 121 -18.73 23.28 1.86
C THR A 121 -19.31 21.93 1.40
N LYS A 122 -18.49 20.94 0.99
CA LYS A 122 -18.95 19.61 0.55
C LYS A 122 -17.98 18.47 0.89
N ILE A 123 -18.52 17.30 1.28
CA ILE A 123 -17.80 16.08 1.70
C ILE A 123 -16.77 15.59 0.65
N LYS A 124 -17.08 15.74 -0.65
CA LYS A 124 -16.18 15.36 -1.75
C LYS A 124 -14.82 16.07 -1.69
N HIS A 125 -14.78 17.34 -1.26
CA HIS A 125 -13.53 18.09 -1.19
C HIS A 125 -12.64 17.60 -0.05
N VAL A 126 -13.23 17.22 1.09
CA VAL A 126 -12.50 16.64 2.23
C VAL A 126 -11.87 15.32 1.84
N VAL A 127 -12.63 14.41 1.24
CA VAL A 127 -12.13 13.10 0.78
C VAL A 127 -11.04 13.26 -0.28
N HIS A 128 -11.24 14.15 -1.26
CA HIS A 128 -10.25 14.41 -2.30
C HIS A 128 -8.94 14.98 -1.73
N HIS A 129 -9.02 15.86 -0.73
CA HIS A 129 -7.86 16.45 -0.08
C HIS A 129 -7.07 15.42 0.74
N LEU A 130 -7.77 14.60 1.54
CA LEU A 130 -7.16 13.52 2.32
C LEU A 130 -6.42 12.50 1.43
N ILE A 131 -7.02 12.14 0.29
CA ILE A 131 -6.40 11.21 -0.68
C ILE A 131 -5.20 11.87 -1.39
N LYS A 132 -5.28 13.16 -1.73
CA LYS A 132 -4.17 13.86 -2.41
C LYS A 132 -2.95 14.06 -1.51
N ASN A 133 -3.15 14.32 -0.21
CA ASN A 133 -2.03 14.56 0.71
C ASN A 133 -1.26 13.28 1.07
N ASN A 134 -1.90 12.10 1.01
CA ASN A 134 -1.28 10.82 1.33
C ASN A 134 -0.81 10.01 0.12
N ARG A 135 -0.61 10.67 -1.02
CA ARG A 135 -0.11 9.97 -2.19
C ARG A 135 1.28 9.39 -1.89
N PRO A 136 1.55 8.12 -2.25
CA PRO A 136 2.92 7.58 -2.25
C PRO A 136 3.84 8.52 -3.02
N GLN A 137 5.06 8.68 -2.52
CA GLN A 137 6.05 9.55 -3.12
C GLN A 137 7.30 8.77 -3.52
N CYS A 138 7.82 9.08 -4.70
CA CYS A 138 9.15 8.66 -5.14
C CYS A 138 10.01 9.90 -5.26
N ILE A 139 11.20 9.87 -4.67
CA ILE A 139 12.14 11.00 -4.67
C ILE A 139 13.37 10.57 -5.44
N VAL A 140 13.67 11.26 -6.53
CA VAL A 140 14.84 11.00 -7.38
C VAL A 140 15.75 12.21 -7.31
N LYS A 141 16.95 11.99 -6.80
CA LYS A 141 18.02 12.98 -6.70
C LYS A 141 19.14 12.67 -7.68
N SER A 142 20.31 13.27 -7.49
CA SER A 142 21.47 13.04 -8.34
C SER A 142 22.09 11.66 -8.22
N TRP A 143 22.17 11.12 -7.00
CA TRP A 143 22.87 9.85 -6.71
C TRP A 143 22.00 8.84 -5.97
N GLU A 144 20.77 9.20 -5.63
CA GLU A 144 19.85 8.33 -4.91
C GLU A 144 18.43 8.41 -5.46
N VAL A 145 17.76 7.26 -5.38
CA VAL A 145 16.34 7.09 -5.69
C VAL A 145 15.69 6.47 -4.47
N ASN A 146 14.67 7.11 -3.94
CA ASN A 146 13.76 6.50 -2.97
C ASN A 146 12.47 6.13 -3.69
N THR A 147 12.17 4.83 -3.77
CA THR A 147 10.98 4.30 -4.47
C THR A 147 9.67 4.64 -3.76
N PHE A 148 8.53 4.32 -4.39
CA PHE A 148 7.21 4.51 -3.78
C PHE A 148 6.98 3.69 -2.51
N ASP A 149 7.65 2.54 -2.38
CA ASP A 149 7.56 1.68 -1.20
C ASP A 149 8.69 1.95 -0.19
N ASN A 150 9.52 2.98 -0.43
CA ASN A 150 10.64 3.44 0.40
C ASN A 150 11.88 2.52 0.39
N LEU A 151 12.20 1.95 -0.76
CA LEU A 151 13.51 1.34 -1.03
C LEU A 151 14.48 2.44 -1.49
N LEU A 152 15.60 2.60 -0.77
CA LEU A 152 16.66 3.54 -1.11
C LEU A 152 17.71 2.88 -1.99
N LEU A 153 17.86 3.37 -3.22
CA LEU A 153 18.81 2.91 -4.22
C LEU A 153 19.88 3.97 -4.46
N LYS A 154 21.16 3.64 -4.31
CA LYS A 154 22.27 4.57 -4.62
C LYS A 154 22.70 4.39 -6.06
N THR A 155 22.11 5.14 -6.97
CA THR A 155 22.37 5.04 -8.41
C THR A 155 22.38 6.44 -9.05
N PRO A 156 23.36 6.75 -9.92
CA PRO A 156 23.47 8.05 -10.56
C PRO A 156 22.49 8.18 -11.73
N LEU A 157 22.11 9.42 -12.05
CA LEU A 157 21.47 9.73 -13.33
C LEU A 157 22.51 10.14 -14.37
N THR A 158 22.27 9.75 -15.62
CA THR A 158 23.13 10.09 -16.77
C THR A 158 22.51 11.19 -17.62
N ASN A 159 23.18 11.55 -18.72
CA ASN A 159 22.61 12.40 -19.77
C ASN A 159 21.64 11.63 -20.70
N CYS A 160 21.28 10.39 -20.36
CA CYS A 160 20.23 9.61 -21.01
C CYS A 160 18.93 9.75 -20.24
N TYR A 161 17.79 9.75 -20.93
CA TYR A 161 16.50 9.71 -20.22
C TYR A 161 16.33 8.38 -19.53
N THR A 162 16.09 8.42 -18.22
CA THR A 162 15.68 7.28 -17.41
C THR A 162 14.19 7.38 -17.14
N VAL A 163 13.45 6.28 -17.33
CA VAL A 163 12.04 6.16 -16.96
C VAL A 163 11.93 6.11 -15.44
N LEU A 164 11.52 7.22 -14.83
CA LEU A 164 11.30 7.31 -13.39
C LEU A 164 10.02 6.59 -13.00
N ALA A 165 8.93 6.96 -13.67
CA ALA A 165 7.63 6.38 -13.43
C ALA A 165 6.76 6.31 -14.69
N LYS A 166 6.06 5.20 -14.89
CA LYS A 166 5.22 4.94 -16.07
C LYS A 166 4.02 4.10 -15.67
N ASP A 167 2.86 4.41 -16.24
CA ASP A 167 1.71 3.50 -16.22
C ASP A 167 1.96 2.30 -17.15
N CYS A 168 2.04 1.10 -16.58
CA CYS A 168 2.34 -0.14 -17.28
C CYS A 168 1.13 -1.07 -17.36
N THR A 169 -0.09 -0.52 -17.17
CA THR A 169 -1.36 -1.27 -17.28
C THR A 169 -1.63 -1.76 -18.70
N ASN A 170 -1.35 -0.92 -19.70
CA ASN A 170 -1.62 -1.16 -21.12
C ASN A 170 -0.40 -0.74 -21.97
N GLU A 171 -0.40 -1.10 -23.26
CA GLU A 171 0.64 -0.69 -24.21
C GLU A 171 0.75 0.84 -24.34
N GLU A 172 -0.39 1.54 -24.29
CA GLU A 172 -0.46 3.00 -24.25
C GLU A 172 -0.52 3.52 -22.80
N PRO A 173 0.61 4.01 -22.24
CA PRO A 173 0.65 4.50 -20.87
C PRO A 173 -0.18 5.77 -20.70
N ARG A 174 -0.92 5.92 -19.60
CA ARG A 174 -1.60 7.20 -19.28
C ARG A 174 -0.61 8.31 -18.95
N PHE A 175 0.55 7.96 -18.40
CA PHE A 175 1.64 8.89 -18.14
C PHE A 175 3.00 8.19 -18.20
N VAL A 176 4.04 8.97 -18.49
CA VAL A 176 5.46 8.61 -18.37
C VAL A 176 6.22 9.81 -17.81
N VAL A 177 6.97 9.64 -16.74
CA VAL A 177 7.89 10.63 -16.16
C VAL A 177 9.31 10.16 -16.43
N LEU A 178 10.07 10.98 -17.14
CA LEU A 178 11.45 10.74 -17.54
C LEU A 178 12.32 11.88 -17.04
N MET A 179 13.58 11.58 -16.71
CA MET A 179 14.54 12.61 -16.34
C MET A 179 15.93 12.26 -16.85
N LYS A 180 16.72 13.28 -17.18
CA LYS A 180 18.14 13.16 -17.52
C LYS A 180 18.93 14.36 -17.05
N LYS A 181 20.24 14.23 -16.91
CA LYS A 181 21.15 15.37 -16.82
C LYS A 181 21.15 16.15 -18.13
N ILE A 182 21.15 17.48 -18.06
CA ILE A 182 21.26 18.33 -19.26
C ILE A 182 22.65 18.16 -19.88
N HIS A 183 23.69 18.19 -19.04
CA HIS A 183 25.08 17.96 -19.39
C HIS A 183 25.69 16.94 -18.44
N LYS A 184 26.71 16.19 -18.90
CA LYS A 184 27.36 15.15 -18.08
C LYS A 184 27.98 15.70 -16.80
N ASP A 185 28.68 16.82 -16.94
CA ASP A 185 29.48 17.43 -15.86
C ASP A 185 28.67 18.36 -14.96
N ARG A 186 27.36 18.49 -15.21
CA ARG A 186 26.49 19.34 -14.41
C ARG A 186 25.34 18.57 -13.78
N GLU A 187 24.77 19.19 -12.76
CA GLU A 187 23.72 18.59 -11.94
C GLU A 187 22.31 19.01 -12.34
N GLU A 188 22.17 20.03 -13.20
CA GLU A 188 20.87 20.45 -13.71
C GLU A 188 20.27 19.34 -14.58
N LYS A 189 18.98 19.13 -14.38
CA LYS A 189 18.23 18.04 -15.00
C LYS A 189 17.14 18.59 -15.91
N ARG A 190 16.84 17.80 -16.92
CA ARG A 190 15.70 17.97 -17.82
C ARG A 190 14.63 16.96 -17.41
N LEU A 191 13.50 17.46 -16.95
CA LEU A 191 12.32 16.67 -16.64
C LEU A 191 11.42 16.61 -17.88
N LYS A 192 10.97 15.41 -18.24
CA LYS A 192 10.01 15.18 -19.33
C LYS A 192 8.84 14.37 -18.83
N ILE A 193 7.62 14.92 -18.93
CA ILE A 193 6.39 14.23 -18.57
C ILE A 193 5.54 14.05 -19.82
N VAL A 194 5.28 12.81 -20.20
CA VAL A 194 4.43 12.45 -21.34
C VAL A 194 3.07 12.04 -20.81
N THR A 195 2.01 12.64 -21.33
CA THR A 195 0.62 12.25 -21.08
C THR A 195 -0.09 12.02 -22.41
N ARG A 196 -1.36 11.60 -22.39
CA ARG A 196 -2.16 11.44 -23.62
C ARG A 196 -2.41 12.75 -24.37
N GLU A 197 -2.46 13.87 -23.67
CA GLU A 197 -2.82 15.18 -24.25
C GLU A 197 -1.61 16.07 -24.50
N HIS A 198 -0.63 16.00 -23.59
CA HIS A 198 0.47 16.96 -23.53
C HIS A 198 1.80 16.27 -23.20
N ILE A 199 2.87 16.73 -23.85
CA ILE A 199 4.25 16.42 -23.53
C ILE A 199 4.87 17.65 -22.89
N TYR A 200 5.16 17.57 -21.59
CA TYR A 200 5.84 18.61 -20.81
C TYR A 200 7.35 18.36 -20.82
N VAL A 201 8.13 19.38 -21.10
CA VAL A 201 9.60 19.38 -20.94
C VAL A 201 9.96 20.61 -20.12
N MET A 202 10.71 20.39 -19.03
CA MET A 202 11.01 21.41 -18.03
C MET A 202 12.49 21.38 -17.66
N GLU A 203 13.11 22.56 -17.67
CA GLU A 203 14.51 22.79 -17.30
C GLU A 203 14.59 24.08 -16.50
N ILE A 204 15.50 24.14 -15.52
CA ILE A 204 15.82 25.38 -14.84
C ILE A 204 17.22 25.78 -15.25
N VAL A 205 17.33 26.92 -15.94
CA VAL A 205 18.58 27.47 -16.47
C VAL A 205 18.67 28.92 -16.03
N ASP A 206 19.81 29.32 -15.47
CA ASP A 206 20.04 30.68 -14.96
C ASP A 206 18.90 31.16 -14.03
N GLU A 207 18.51 30.29 -13.08
CA GLU A 207 17.45 30.53 -12.09
C GLU A 207 16.03 30.75 -12.69
N LYS A 208 15.85 30.43 -13.98
CA LYS A 208 14.56 30.55 -14.67
C LYS A 208 14.06 29.21 -15.13
N LEU A 209 12.79 28.93 -14.83
CA LEU A 209 12.10 27.77 -15.35
C LEU A 209 11.72 27.98 -16.81
N ILE A 210 12.27 27.14 -17.69
CA ILE A 210 11.89 27.02 -19.10
C ILE A 210 10.95 25.83 -19.22
N VAL A 211 9.74 26.07 -19.73
CA VAL A 211 8.71 25.05 -19.94
C VAL A 211 8.36 24.97 -21.41
N LYS A 212 8.43 23.77 -21.99
CA LYS A 212 7.91 23.47 -23.32
C LYS A 212 6.78 22.46 -23.22
N ILE A 213 5.65 22.77 -23.84
CA ILE A 213 4.50 21.85 -23.95
C ILE A 213 4.24 21.59 -25.43
N ASN A 214 4.31 20.32 -25.83
CA ASN A 214 4.20 19.92 -27.24
C ASN A 214 5.16 20.73 -28.13
N ASP A 215 6.42 20.82 -27.71
CA ASP A 215 7.52 21.57 -28.34
C ASP A 215 7.36 23.10 -28.43
N ARG A 216 6.25 23.65 -27.93
CA ARG A 216 6.04 25.09 -27.81
C ARG A 216 6.48 25.59 -26.44
N GLU A 217 7.35 26.59 -26.42
CA GLU A 217 7.72 27.27 -25.18
C GLU A 217 6.53 28.06 -24.61
N ILE A 218 6.28 27.87 -23.33
CA ILE A 218 5.14 28.43 -22.60
C ILE A 218 5.64 29.57 -21.73
N ARG A 219 4.97 30.72 -21.81
CA ARG A 219 5.30 31.88 -20.98
C ARG A 219 4.76 31.71 -19.56
N PRO A 220 5.39 32.32 -18.54
CA PRO A 220 4.99 32.18 -17.14
C PRO A 220 3.50 32.49 -16.86
N GLU A 221 2.88 33.40 -17.61
CA GLU A 221 1.47 33.76 -17.45
C GLU A 221 0.53 32.60 -17.82
N GLU A 222 0.99 31.69 -18.68
CA GLU A 222 0.23 30.54 -19.18
C GLU A 222 0.42 29.29 -18.30
N PHE A 223 1.37 29.29 -17.35
CA PHE A 223 1.67 28.13 -16.48
C PHE A 223 0.46 27.57 -15.74
N LYS A 224 -0.39 28.45 -15.20
CA LYS A 224 -1.61 28.04 -14.48
C LYS A 224 -2.58 27.27 -15.37
N ARG A 225 -2.67 27.59 -16.66
CA ARG A 225 -3.53 26.88 -17.63
C ARG A 225 -3.13 25.41 -17.78
N TYR A 226 -1.85 25.13 -17.57
CA TYR A 226 -1.26 23.80 -17.68
C TYR A 226 -1.00 23.15 -16.31
N ASN A 227 -1.61 23.68 -15.24
CA ASN A 227 -1.47 23.20 -13.86
C ASN A 227 -0.03 23.21 -13.32
N ILE A 228 0.76 24.20 -13.73
CA ILE A 228 2.12 24.45 -13.23
C ILE A 228 2.06 25.59 -12.22
N TYR A 229 2.56 25.34 -11.01
CA TYR A 229 2.50 26.26 -9.88
C TYR A 229 3.88 26.38 -9.24
N ARG A 230 4.34 27.61 -8.99
CA ARG A 230 5.52 27.85 -8.15
C ARG A 230 5.11 27.67 -6.68
N VAL A 231 5.77 26.77 -5.97
CA VAL A 231 5.51 26.47 -4.55
C VAL A 231 6.47 27.21 -3.64
N ASP A 232 7.74 27.23 -4.03
CA ASP A 232 8.83 27.94 -3.37
C ASP A 232 9.77 28.51 -4.45
N ASP A 233 10.85 29.19 -4.08
CA ASP A 233 11.67 29.97 -5.01
C ASP A 233 12.08 29.17 -6.25
N MET A 234 12.67 27.99 -6.06
CA MET A 234 13.10 27.12 -7.16
C MET A 234 12.20 25.89 -7.33
N LEU A 235 11.17 25.72 -6.50
CA LEU A 235 10.34 24.52 -6.47
C LEU A 235 9.03 24.71 -7.23
N TYR A 236 8.82 23.90 -8.27
CA TYR A 236 7.63 23.92 -9.10
C TYR A 236 6.81 22.65 -8.95
N LYS A 237 5.50 22.81 -8.80
CA LYS A 237 4.49 21.74 -8.75
C LYS A 237 3.75 21.66 -10.07
N ILE A 238 3.68 20.47 -10.64
CA ILE A 238 2.89 20.12 -11.82
C ILE A 238 1.80 19.14 -11.38
N ASP A 239 0.52 19.52 -11.47
CA ASP A 239 -0.63 18.69 -11.07
C ASP A 239 -1.35 18.14 -12.30
N ILE A 240 -1.01 16.91 -12.70
CA ILE A 240 -1.61 16.17 -13.81
C ILE A 240 -2.65 15.18 -13.25
N ASN A 241 -3.62 15.70 -12.50
CA ASN A 241 -4.71 14.94 -11.87
C ASN A 241 -4.21 13.81 -10.95
N ASP A 242 -3.96 12.63 -11.52
CA ASP A 242 -3.53 11.42 -10.83
C ASP A 242 -2.03 11.39 -10.54
N VAL A 243 -1.25 12.29 -11.16
CA VAL A 243 0.21 12.42 -10.95
C VAL A 243 0.52 13.86 -10.55
N VAL A 244 1.22 14.04 -9.43
CA VAL A 244 1.73 15.34 -9.00
C VAL A 244 3.25 15.26 -9.00
N VAL A 245 3.91 16.21 -9.64
CA VAL A 245 5.38 16.25 -9.71
C VAL A 245 5.87 17.55 -9.09
N LEU A 246 6.83 17.46 -8.17
CA LEU A 246 7.56 18.57 -7.60
C LEU A 246 8.98 18.54 -8.17
N PHE A 247 9.44 19.63 -8.75
CA PHE A 247 10.73 19.69 -9.43
C PHE A 247 11.44 21.00 -9.13
N ASP A 248 12.73 20.92 -8.79
CA ASP A 248 13.57 22.08 -8.44
C ASP A 248 14.77 22.32 -9.37
N GLY A 249 14.82 21.61 -10.51
CA GLY A 249 15.95 21.64 -11.42
C GLY A 249 16.99 20.54 -11.16
N ILE A 250 17.03 19.97 -9.97
CA ILE A 250 18.02 18.95 -9.55
C ILE A 250 17.31 17.68 -9.06
N GLU A 251 16.28 17.80 -8.25
CA GLU A 251 15.54 16.70 -7.65
C GLU A 251 14.10 16.71 -8.16
N VAL A 252 13.50 15.51 -8.21
CA VAL A 252 12.08 15.37 -8.52
C VAL A 252 11.41 14.50 -7.46
N ASN A 253 10.30 14.99 -6.92
CA ASN A 253 9.40 14.23 -6.06
C ASN A 253 8.09 13.98 -6.82
N ILE A 254 7.86 12.71 -7.16
CA ILE A 254 6.69 12.23 -7.88
C ILE A 254 5.71 11.68 -6.86
N LYS A 255 4.48 12.20 -6.84
CA LYS A 255 3.37 11.71 -6.02
C LYS A 255 2.30 11.08 -6.90
N LEU A 256 2.06 9.79 -6.72
CA LEU A 256 1.08 9.04 -7.52
C LEU A 256 -0.24 8.82 -6.79
N SER A 257 -1.34 8.80 -7.55
CA SER A 257 -2.62 8.32 -7.05
C SER A 257 -2.52 6.84 -6.64
N HIS A 258 -3.17 6.46 -5.54
CA HIS A 258 -3.29 5.06 -5.10
C HIS A 258 -3.89 4.13 -6.18
N MET A 259 -4.58 4.68 -7.18
CA MET A 259 -5.13 3.92 -8.31
C MET A 259 -4.07 3.23 -9.19
N TYR A 260 -2.81 3.68 -9.11
CA TYR A 260 -1.66 3.10 -9.81
C TYR A 260 -0.92 2.03 -9.01
N LYS A 261 -1.44 1.64 -7.84
CA LYS A 261 -0.90 0.51 -7.07
C LYS A 261 -0.91 -0.75 -7.94
N ASN A 262 0.22 -1.47 -7.98
CA ASN A 262 0.48 -2.65 -8.82
C ASN A 262 0.40 -2.41 -10.34
N LYS A 263 0.37 -1.16 -10.81
CA LYS A 263 0.23 -0.80 -12.24
C LYS A 263 1.37 0.05 -12.77
N GLN A 264 2.14 0.62 -11.86
CA GLN A 264 3.24 1.52 -12.13
C GLN A 264 4.53 0.71 -12.34
N CYS A 265 5.39 1.13 -13.28
CA CYS A 265 6.75 0.60 -13.41
C CYS A 265 7.76 1.71 -13.73
N GLY A 266 9.05 1.47 -13.46
CA GLY A 266 10.12 2.49 -13.54
C GLY A 266 11.13 2.34 -12.41
N ILE A 267 12.17 3.19 -12.39
CA ILE A 267 13.15 3.16 -11.30
C ILE A 267 12.56 3.57 -9.93
N CYS A 268 11.35 4.15 -9.91
CA CYS A 268 10.59 4.42 -8.69
C CYS A 268 9.91 3.18 -8.07
N GLY A 269 10.20 1.96 -8.55
CA GLY A 269 9.64 0.73 -8.02
C GLY A 269 8.29 0.36 -8.61
N HIS A 270 7.70 -0.74 -8.10
CA HIS A 270 6.48 -1.36 -8.61
C HIS A 270 5.21 -0.91 -7.88
N TYR A 271 5.38 -0.21 -6.76
CA TYR A 271 4.31 0.35 -5.97
C TYR A 271 3.24 -0.68 -5.62
N ASP A 272 3.64 -1.76 -4.95
CA ASP A 272 2.76 -2.82 -4.44
C ASP A 272 2.74 -2.90 -2.91
N GLY A 273 3.63 -2.16 -2.26
CA GLY A 273 3.79 -2.10 -0.81
C GLY A 273 4.89 -3.03 -0.28
N GLU A 274 5.68 -3.67 -1.14
CA GLU A 274 6.75 -4.59 -0.76
C GLU A 274 8.13 -4.06 -1.22
N LYS A 275 8.98 -3.62 -0.28
CA LYS A 275 10.28 -3.03 -0.63
C LYS A 275 11.25 -4.01 -1.28
N TRP A 276 11.20 -5.29 -0.88
CA TRP A 276 12.19 -6.28 -1.31
C TRP A 276 12.04 -6.68 -2.78
N ASN A 277 10.90 -6.39 -3.42
CA ASN A 277 10.62 -6.76 -4.81
C ASN A 277 10.66 -5.55 -5.78
N ASP A 278 10.92 -4.35 -5.27
CA ASP A 278 10.84 -3.09 -6.03
C ASP A 278 11.80 -3.04 -7.22
N MET A 279 12.89 -3.82 -7.16
CA MET A 279 13.88 -3.94 -8.22
C MET A 279 13.47 -4.95 -9.30
N ARG A 280 12.36 -4.67 -9.97
CA ARG A 280 11.95 -5.41 -11.17
C ARG A 280 12.26 -4.63 -12.43
N ARG A 281 13.04 -5.26 -13.31
CA ARG A 281 13.54 -4.69 -14.57
C ARG A 281 12.41 -4.43 -15.56
N ALA A 282 12.69 -3.65 -16.60
CA ALA A 282 11.73 -3.32 -17.66
C ALA A 282 11.20 -4.53 -18.45
N ASP A 283 11.92 -5.67 -18.43
CA ASP A 283 11.48 -6.96 -18.97
C ASP A 283 10.62 -7.78 -17.97
N ASN A 284 10.19 -7.16 -16.88
CA ASN A 284 9.39 -7.76 -15.80
C ASN A 284 10.12 -8.88 -15.03
N VAL A 285 11.46 -8.90 -15.08
CA VAL A 285 12.30 -9.84 -14.31
C VAL A 285 12.82 -9.17 -13.03
N GLU A 286 12.60 -9.81 -11.88
CA GLU A 286 13.15 -9.37 -10.59
C GLU A 286 14.68 -9.54 -10.57
N THR A 287 15.39 -8.54 -10.05
CA THR A 287 16.83 -8.59 -9.88
C THR A 287 17.22 -8.11 -8.49
N THR A 288 18.34 -8.62 -7.98
CA THR A 288 18.96 -8.12 -6.76
C THR A 288 20.07 -7.11 -7.04
N MET A 289 20.36 -6.80 -8.31
CA MET A 289 21.44 -5.90 -8.71
C MET A 289 20.87 -4.55 -9.13
N VAL A 290 21.28 -3.49 -8.43
CA VAL A 290 20.75 -2.13 -8.66
C VAL A 290 21.12 -1.63 -10.05
N GLU A 291 22.30 -2.01 -10.55
CA GLU A 291 22.76 -1.65 -11.88
C GLU A 291 21.86 -2.21 -12.98
N ASP A 292 21.59 -3.51 -12.96
CA ASP A 292 20.71 -4.18 -13.92
C ASP A 292 19.30 -3.59 -13.91
N PHE A 293 18.80 -3.29 -12.71
CA PHE A 293 17.51 -2.63 -12.51
C PHE A 293 17.50 -1.25 -13.18
N HIS A 294 18.45 -0.37 -12.83
CA HIS A 294 18.48 0.99 -13.36
C HIS A 294 18.70 1.01 -14.88
N ARG A 295 19.65 0.21 -15.39
CA ARG A 295 19.96 0.14 -16.84
C ARG A 295 18.76 -0.29 -17.67
N SER A 296 17.90 -1.15 -17.13
CA SER A 296 16.70 -1.61 -17.84
C SER A 296 15.71 -0.48 -18.16
N TYR A 297 15.75 0.62 -17.41
CA TYR A 297 14.87 1.78 -17.58
C TYR A 297 15.53 2.99 -18.29
N ILE A 298 16.77 2.85 -18.77
CA ILE A 298 17.43 3.88 -19.57
C ILE A 298 16.95 3.79 -21.02
N THR A 299 16.46 4.90 -21.56
CA THR A 299 16.17 5.05 -22.99
C THR A 299 17.37 5.66 -23.71
N LYS A 300 17.78 5.03 -24.81
CA LYS A 300 18.92 5.48 -25.62
C LYS A 300 18.46 6.50 -26.66
N ASP A 301 18.93 7.74 -26.51
CA ASP A 301 18.84 8.80 -27.52
C ASP A 301 20.19 8.97 -28.25
N LYS A 302 20.22 9.74 -29.34
CA LYS A 302 21.43 9.99 -30.15
C LYS A 302 22.61 10.62 -29.36
N GLU A 303 22.32 11.34 -28.28
CA GLU A 303 23.30 12.04 -27.43
C GLU A 303 23.56 11.30 -26.09
N CYS A 304 23.00 10.10 -25.91
CA CYS A 304 23.10 9.33 -24.68
C CYS A 304 24.48 8.65 -24.59
N GLU A 305 25.22 8.97 -23.54
CA GLU A 305 26.52 8.35 -23.25
C GLU A 305 26.62 8.04 -21.76
N ILE A 306 26.57 6.75 -21.42
CA ILE A 306 26.65 6.27 -20.05
C ILE A 306 28.12 6.20 -19.64
N ASP A 307 28.49 6.86 -18.53
CA ASP A 307 29.79 6.61 -17.90
C ASP A 307 29.73 5.30 -17.11
N GLU A 308 30.29 4.25 -17.70
CA GLU A 308 30.38 2.91 -17.12
C GLU A 308 31.06 2.90 -15.75
N ARG A 309 31.95 3.87 -15.45
CA ARG A 309 32.63 3.96 -14.15
C ARG A 309 31.68 4.38 -13.04
N GLU A 310 30.71 5.25 -13.32
CA GLU A 310 29.74 5.69 -12.32
C GLU A 310 28.76 4.58 -11.94
N PHE A 311 28.38 3.73 -12.91
CA PHE A 311 27.44 2.62 -12.71
C PHE A 311 28.06 1.40 -12.04
N THR A 312 29.34 1.13 -12.30
CA THR A 312 30.04 -0.05 -11.76
C THR A 312 30.51 0.13 -10.31
N MET A 313 30.40 1.34 -9.73
CA MET A 313 30.70 1.55 -8.32
C MET A 313 29.72 0.77 -7.43
N LYS A 314 30.26 -0.17 -6.63
CA LYS A 314 29.49 -0.99 -5.67
C LYS A 314 28.97 -0.21 -4.46
N ARG A 315 28.12 0.80 -4.69
CA ARG A 315 27.51 1.64 -3.63
C ARG A 315 26.38 0.93 -2.88
N ASN A 316 25.81 -0.12 -3.48
CA ASN A 316 24.65 -0.85 -2.95
C ASN A 316 24.98 -2.24 -2.40
N HIS A 317 26.25 -2.63 -2.28
CA HIS A 317 26.64 -4.00 -1.92
C HIS A 317 25.88 -4.58 -0.73
N ARG A 318 25.72 -3.81 0.36
CA ARG A 318 24.97 -4.25 1.55
C ARG A 318 23.50 -4.54 1.24
N LEU A 319 22.84 -3.64 0.50
CA LEU A 319 21.45 -3.83 0.10
C LEU A 319 21.32 -5.06 -0.82
N GLU A 320 22.21 -5.20 -1.80
CA GLU A 320 22.21 -6.31 -2.75
C GLU A 320 22.44 -7.65 -2.04
N GLU A 321 23.31 -7.69 -1.03
CA GLU A 321 23.50 -8.85 -0.16
C GLU A 321 22.26 -9.17 0.67
N ASP A 322 21.64 -8.17 1.29
CA ASP A 322 20.43 -8.36 2.11
C ASP A 322 19.26 -8.92 1.30
N LEU A 323 19.12 -8.48 0.04
CA LEU A 323 18.09 -8.95 -0.89
C LEU A 323 18.38 -10.36 -1.43
N ARG A 324 19.66 -10.75 -1.58
CA ARG A 324 20.03 -12.10 -2.05
C ARG A 324 19.78 -13.19 -1.02
N HIS A 325 19.96 -12.88 0.26
CA HIS A 325 19.87 -13.88 1.33
C HIS A 325 18.45 -14.05 1.89
N ASP A 326 17.42 -13.47 1.26
CA ASP A 326 16.06 -13.36 1.82
C ASP A 326 16.00 -12.72 3.23
N ASN A 327 17.12 -12.17 3.72
CA ASN A 327 17.24 -11.56 5.05
C ASN A 327 16.39 -10.31 5.17
N TYR A 328 16.27 -9.52 4.09
CA TYR A 328 15.41 -8.34 4.08
C TYR A 328 13.93 -8.71 4.25
N ARG A 329 13.48 -9.76 3.56
CA ARG A 329 12.12 -10.27 3.67
C ARG A 329 11.85 -10.89 5.04
N TYR A 330 12.77 -11.71 5.56
CA TYR A 330 12.63 -12.29 6.89
C TYR A 330 12.63 -11.22 7.99
N ARG A 331 13.41 -10.14 7.82
CA ARG A 331 13.45 -9.01 8.74
C ARG A 331 12.17 -8.17 8.68
N GLU A 332 11.63 -7.87 7.50
CA GLU A 332 10.31 -7.22 7.39
C GLU A 332 9.20 -8.11 7.97
N GLU A 333 9.17 -9.41 7.64
CA GLU A 333 8.21 -10.36 8.20
C GLU A 333 8.34 -10.49 9.73
N LYS A 334 9.56 -10.37 10.28
CA LYS A 334 9.83 -10.36 11.72
C LYS A 334 9.42 -9.05 12.39
N GLU A 335 9.77 -7.89 11.83
CA GLU A 335 9.33 -6.58 12.33
C GLU A 335 7.79 -6.49 12.35
N PHE A 336 7.13 -7.01 11.31
CA PHE A 336 5.67 -7.11 11.27
C PHE A 336 5.09 -8.08 12.32
N ARG A 337 5.76 -9.22 12.55
CA ARG A 337 5.38 -10.19 13.59
C ARG A 337 5.59 -9.67 14.99
N ASP A 338 6.70 -8.98 15.25
CA ASP A 338 7.03 -8.40 16.55
C ASP A 338 6.03 -7.27 16.87
N ASP A 339 5.64 -6.44 15.88
CA ASP A 339 4.56 -5.45 16.02
C ASP A 339 3.19 -6.12 16.28
N GLU A 340 2.88 -7.23 15.61
CA GLU A 340 1.64 -7.99 15.82
C GLU A 340 1.61 -8.73 17.17
N LEU A 341 2.75 -9.26 17.63
CA LEU A 341 2.93 -9.92 18.93
C LEU A 341 2.81 -8.93 20.08
N MET A 342 3.46 -7.77 19.97
CA MET A 342 3.32 -6.68 20.94
C MET A 342 1.87 -6.20 21.06
N PHE A 343 1.12 -6.20 19.95
CA PHE A 343 -0.30 -5.84 19.93
C PHE A 343 -1.21 -6.93 20.51
N LYS A 344 -0.93 -8.21 20.24
CA LYS A 344 -1.66 -9.34 20.85
C LYS A 344 -1.44 -9.42 22.35
N GLU A 345 -0.19 -9.24 22.80
CA GLU A 345 0.11 -9.15 24.24
C GLU A 345 -0.64 -7.97 24.88
N THR A 346 -0.78 -6.81 24.21
CA THR A 346 -1.56 -5.69 24.76
C THR A 346 -3.08 -5.84 24.70
N GLU A 347 -3.63 -6.67 23.81
CA GLU A 347 -5.05 -7.07 23.88
C GLU A 347 -5.29 -8.08 25.00
N GLU A 348 -4.37 -9.03 25.19
CA GLU A 348 -4.44 -10.03 26.26
C GLU A 348 -4.30 -9.40 27.66
N TYR A 349 -3.46 -8.37 27.82
CA TYR A 349 -3.38 -7.59 29.07
C TYR A 349 -4.61 -6.72 29.37
N LYS A 350 -5.53 -6.50 28.41
CA LYS A 350 -6.79 -5.75 28.63
C LYS A 350 -7.97 -6.62 29.04
N GLU A 351 -7.87 -7.94 28.88
CA GLU A 351 -8.91 -8.89 29.32
C GLU A 351 -8.69 -9.42 30.75
N VAL A 352 -7.57 -9.12 31.40
CA VAL A 352 -7.23 -9.68 32.73
C VAL A 352 -7.86 -8.95 33.93
N ASP A 353 -8.48 -7.77 33.73
CA ASP A 353 -9.05 -7.00 34.86
C ASP A 353 -10.55 -7.23 35.10
N LYS A 354 -11.11 -8.38 34.70
CA LYS A 354 -12.44 -8.78 35.15
C LYS A 354 -12.67 -10.30 35.11
N TYR A 355 -12.98 -10.81 36.30
CA TYR A 355 -13.51 -12.13 36.64
C TYR A 355 -12.48 -13.23 36.97
N GLU A 356 -12.26 -13.39 38.28
CA GLU A 356 -12.07 -14.72 38.87
C GLU A 356 -13.40 -15.48 38.82
N GLU A 357 -13.49 -16.52 38.00
CA GLU A 357 -13.97 -17.88 38.32
C GLU A 357 -14.25 -18.67 37.01
N ASP A 358 -13.91 -19.96 37.06
CA ASP A 358 -14.10 -21.03 36.06
C ASP A 358 -13.15 -21.10 34.84
N ARG A 359 -12.13 -21.96 34.97
CA ARG A 359 -11.30 -22.45 33.85
C ARG A 359 -12.11 -23.41 32.96
N GLU A 360 -12.84 -22.89 31.99
CA GLU A 360 -13.20 -23.64 30.78
C GLU A 360 -12.12 -23.43 29.71
N VAL A 361 -11.56 -24.53 29.20
CA VAL A 361 -10.59 -24.53 28.10
C VAL A 361 -11.24 -23.90 26.86
N GLU A 362 -10.74 -22.75 26.40
CA GLU A 362 -11.28 -22.01 25.26
C GLU A 362 -11.15 -22.83 23.97
N LYS A 363 -12.29 -23.26 23.40
CA LYS A 363 -12.37 -24.09 22.19
C LYS A 363 -12.49 -23.20 20.95
N LYS A 364 -11.51 -23.28 20.04
CA LYS A 364 -11.52 -22.59 18.73
C LYS A 364 -11.88 -23.55 17.60
N LYS A 365 -12.63 -23.04 16.60
CA LYS A 365 -13.01 -23.81 15.41
C LYS A 365 -11.85 -23.85 14.40
N PRO A 366 -11.58 -24.99 13.73
CA PRO A 366 -10.56 -25.06 12.69
C PRO A 366 -10.96 -24.25 11.45
N ILE A 367 -9.95 -23.78 10.71
CA ILE A 367 -10.10 -22.94 9.51
C ILE A 367 -9.77 -23.73 8.24
N LEU A 368 -10.40 -23.39 7.12
CA LEU A 368 -10.11 -24.00 5.82
C LEU A 368 -8.85 -23.40 5.19
N ARG A 369 -7.89 -24.24 4.83
CA ARG A 369 -6.64 -23.84 4.17
C ARG A 369 -6.25 -24.82 3.06
N THR A 370 -5.53 -24.32 2.06
CA THR A 370 -4.86 -25.20 1.07
C THR A 370 -3.71 -25.91 1.77
N ARG A 371 -3.81 -27.23 1.92
CA ARG A 371 -2.76 -28.02 2.56
C ARG A 371 -1.56 -28.12 1.62
N VAL A 372 -0.37 -27.89 2.14
CA VAL A 372 0.88 -27.99 1.38
C VAL A 372 1.74 -29.11 1.95
N ILE A 373 2.27 -29.95 1.06
CA ILE A 373 3.23 -31.02 1.41
C ILE A 373 4.46 -30.86 0.53
N GLU A 374 5.60 -30.62 1.16
CA GLU A 374 6.89 -30.57 0.48
C GLU A 374 7.50 -31.97 0.37
N ARG A 375 7.90 -32.33 -0.85
CA ARG A 375 8.62 -33.56 -1.21
C ARG A 375 9.91 -33.14 -1.90
N LYS A 376 10.96 -33.97 -1.86
CA LYS A 376 12.33 -33.65 -2.31
C LYS A 376 12.44 -32.56 -3.41
N ASN A 377 11.79 -32.75 -4.56
CA ASN A 377 11.78 -31.78 -5.68
C ASN A 377 10.36 -31.33 -6.10
N LEU A 378 9.34 -31.59 -5.29
CA LEU A 378 7.94 -31.29 -5.61
C LEU A 378 7.24 -30.63 -4.43
N VAL A 379 6.37 -29.67 -4.72
CA VAL A 379 5.46 -29.07 -3.75
C VAL A 379 4.05 -29.47 -4.15
N CYS A 380 3.34 -30.12 -3.24
CA CYS A 380 2.00 -30.63 -3.49
C CYS A 380 0.96 -29.79 -2.73
N PHE A 381 -0.05 -29.30 -3.45
CA PHE A 381 -1.13 -28.46 -2.93
C PHE A 381 -2.44 -29.22 -2.96
N SER A 382 -3.23 -29.19 -1.88
CA SER A 382 -4.53 -29.87 -1.87
C SER A 382 -5.48 -29.23 -2.90
N VAL A 383 -6.19 -30.09 -3.63
CA VAL A 383 -7.18 -29.70 -4.63
C VAL A 383 -8.35 -28.98 -3.96
N GLU A 384 -8.82 -29.53 -2.85
CA GLU A 384 -9.83 -28.92 -1.99
C GLU A 384 -9.18 -28.41 -0.69
N PRO A 385 -9.68 -27.31 -0.11
CA PRO A 385 -9.18 -26.83 1.18
C PRO A 385 -9.51 -27.83 2.30
N VAL A 386 -8.56 -28.00 3.21
CA VAL A 386 -8.65 -28.93 4.35
C VAL A 386 -8.66 -28.13 5.64
N TYR A 387 -9.35 -28.63 6.68
CA TYR A 387 -9.34 -27.98 7.98
C TYR A 387 -7.95 -28.00 8.62
N GLU A 388 -7.57 -26.88 9.21
CA GLU A 388 -6.33 -26.71 9.95
C GLU A 388 -6.57 -25.82 11.17
N CYS A 389 -5.88 -26.10 12.26
CA CYS A 389 -6.01 -25.29 13.48
C CYS A 389 -5.31 -23.93 13.31
N PRO A 390 -5.90 -22.83 13.81
CA PRO A 390 -5.26 -21.52 13.84
C PRO A 390 -3.90 -21.55 14.58
N GLU A 391 -3.02 -20.59 14.27
CA GLU A 391 -1.73 -20.46 14.96
C GLU A 391 -1.95 -20.28 16.47
N HIS A 392 -1.07 -20.86 17.29
CA HIS A 392 -1.16 -20.92 18.77
C HIS A 392 -2.32 -21.76 19.33
N THR A 393 -2.85 -22.71 18.56
CA THR A 393 -3.82 -23.71 19.07
C THR A 393 -3.32 -25.13 18.84
N THR A 394 -3.70 -26.04 19.74
CA THR A 394 -3.39 -27.47 19.64
C THR A 394 -4.56 -28.21 19.01
N LYS A 395 -4.25 -29.20 18.14
CA LYS A 395 -5.24 -30.04 17.48
C LYS A 395 -5.85 -31.00 18.49
N VAL A 396 -7.16 -30.91 18.71
CA VAL A 396 -7.93 -31.82 19.56
C VAL A 396 -8.95 -32.54 18.69
N ASP A 397 -9.03 -33.87 18.82
CA ASP A 397 -9.84 -34.75 17.97
C ASP A 397 -9.45 -34.66 16.48
N VAL A 398 -8.66 -35.62 16.02
CA VAL A 398 -8.09 -35.63 14.67
C VAL A 398 -8.72 -36.75 13.86
N LYS A 399 -9.33 -36.41 12.72
CA LYS A 399 -9.89 -37.35 11.76
C LYS A 399 -8.89 -37.60 10.63
N LYS A 400 -8.79 -38.84 10.16
CA LYS A 400 -8.08 -39.17 8.93
C LYS A 400 -9.01 -38.92 7.74
N GLU A 401 -8.56 -38.14 6.78
CA GLU A 401 -9.26 -37.91 5.52
C GLU A 401 -8.32 -38.16 4.34
N GLU A 402 -8.83 -38.78 3.29
CA GLU A 402 -8.11 -38.96 2.04
C GLU A 402 -8.25 -37.69 1.20
N VAL A 403 -7.12 -37.06 0.87
CA VAL A 403 -7.08 -35.76 0.20
C VAL A 403 -6.23 -35.86 -1.05
N GLU A 404 -6.77 -35.31 -2.14
CA GLU A 404 -6.10 -35.19 -3.42
C GLU A 404 -5.24 -33.92 -3.48
N PHE A 405 -4.03 -34.05 -4.01
CA PHE A 405 -3.06 -32.97 -4.19
C PHE A 405 -2.61 -32.86 -5.65
N VAL A 406 -2.19 -31.65 -6.02
CA VAL A 406 -1.51 -31.34 -7.29
C VAL A 406 -0.07 -30.97 -6.97
N CYS A 407 0.89 -31.70 -7.53
CA CYS A 407 2.32 -31.55 -7.29
C CYS A 407 3.02 -30.78 -8.42
N LEU A 408 3.79 -29.76 -8.04
CA LEU A 408 4.53 -28.87 -8.93
C LEU A 408 6.03 -28.91 -8.61
N ARG A 409 6.90 -28.69 -9.61
CA ARG A 409 8.36 -28.66 -9.39
C ARG A 409 8.78 -27.43 -8.58
N THR A 410 9.61 -27.65 -7.56
CA THR A 410 10.07 -26.61 -6.60
C THR A 410 10.82 -25.45 -7.24
N HIS A 411 11.52 -25.68 -8.36
CA HIS A 411 12.33 -24.67 -9.04
C HIS A 411 11.52 -23.68 -9.89
N LEU A 412 10.23 -23.96 -10.16
CA LEU A 412 9.41 -23.10 -11.02
C LEU A 412 8.99 -21.83 -10.25
N PRO A 413 9.16 -20.62 -10.83
CA PRO A 413 8.69 -19.37 -10.22
C PRO A 413 7.20 -19.40 -9.82
N GLU A 414 6.38 -20.08 -10.62
CA GLU A 414 4.94 -20.25 -10.39
C GLU A 414 4.65 -21.05 -9.12
N THR A 415 5.42 -22.12 -8.86
CA THR A 415 5.32 -22.92 -7.64
C THR A 415 5.63 -22.09 -6.40
N ARG A 416 6.65 -21.22 -6.48
CA ARG A 416 7.01 -20.30 -5.39
C ARG A 416 5.92 -19.26 -5.13
N ARG A 417 5.28 -18.76 -6.19
CA ARG A 417 4.13 -17.86 -6.11
C ARG A 417 2.92 -18.55 -5.46
N LEU A 418 2.61 -19.78 -5.84
CA LEU A 418 1.52 -20.57 -5.25
C LEU A 418 1.81 -20.92 -3.78
N LEU A 419 3.04 -21.26 -3.43
CA LEU A 419 3.47 -21.46 -2.03
C LEU A 419 3.18 -20.24 -1.14
N ARG A 420 3.47 -19.03 -1.64
CA ARG A 420 3.19 -17.77 -0.93
C ARG A 420 1.68 -17.54 -0.83
N LYS A 421 0.94 -17.81 -1.90
CA LYS A 421 -0.53 -17.67 -1.96
C LYS A 421 -1.24 -18.59 -0.96
N ALA A 422 -0.82 -19.86 -0.85
CA ALA A 422 -1.41 -20.86 0.06
C ALA A 422 -1.35 -20.48 1.56
N ARG A 423 -0.42 -19.58 1.94
CA ARG A 423 -0.23 -19.16 3.34
C ARG A 423 -1.28 -18.15 3.81
N VAL A 424 -1.82 -17.36 2.87
CA VAL A 424 -2.71 -16.24 3.17
C VAL A 424 -4.14 -16.53 2.73
N GLU A 425 -4.33 -17.30 1.67
CA GLU A 425 -5.63 -17.59 1.10
C GLU A 425 -5.72 -19.01 0.52
N VAL A 426 -6.96 -19.48 0.33
CA VAL A 426 -7.23 -20.78 -0.31
C VAL A 426 -6.97 -20.65 -1.81
N ILE A 427 -6.13 -21.53 -2.36
CA ILE A 427 -5.81 -21.56 -3.79
C ILE A 427 -6.96 -22.18 -4.57
N PRO A 428 -7.54 -21.48 -5.56
CA PRO A 428 -8.53 -22.05 -6.46
C PRO A 428 -7.92 -23.16 -7.33
N ARG A 429 -8.63 -24.29 -7.47
CA ARG A 429 -8.20 -25.45 -8.28
C ARG A 429 -7.69 -25.11 -9.69
N ARG A 430 -8.29 -24.12 -10.36
CA ARG A 430 -7.90 -23.65 -11.71
C ARG A 430 -6.47 -23.13 -11.81
N LEU A 431 -5.83 -22.78 -10.69
CA LEU A 431 -4.45 -22.29 -10.64
C LEU A 431 -3.44 -23.42 -10.37
N LEU A 432 -3.92 -24.63 -10.10
CA LEU A 432 -3.10 -25.80 -9.84
C LEU A 432 -3.06 -26.66 -11.10
N ASP A 433 -1.93 -26.64 -11.81
CA ASP A 433 -1.73 -27.42 -13.04
C ASP A 433 -0.46 -28.28 -12.91
N GLY A 434 -0.63 -29.58 -12.66
CA GLY A 434 0.46 -30.49 -12.31
C GLY A 434 0.01 -31.93 -12.08
N GLU A 435 0.92 -32.76 -11.58
CA GLU A 435 0.66 -34.19 -11.36
C GLU A 435 -0.25 -34.41 -10.15
N LEU A 436 -1.27 -35.25 -10.32
CA LEU A 436 -2.19 -35.60 -9.24
C LEU A 436 -1.60 -36.66 -8.30
N TRP A 437 -1.83 -36.49 -7.02
CA TRP A 437 -1.35 -37.39 -5.98
C TRP A 437 -2.30 -37.39 -4.78
N THR A 438 -2.77 -38.57 -4.38
CA THR A 438 -3.70 -38.72 -3.25
C THR A 438 -2.98 -39.31 -2.05
N THR A 439 -3.25 -38.76 -0.86
CA THR A 439 -2.72 -39.30 0.40
C THR A 439 -3.68 -39.04 1.56
N THR A 440 -3.54 -39.81 2.63
CA THR A 440 -4.30 -39.59 3.87
C THR A 440 -3.64 -38.52 4.73
N VAL A 441 -4.41 -37.51 5.12
CA VAL A 441 -3.97 -36.44 6.03
C VAL A 441 -4.79 -36.41 7.31
N HIS A 442 -4.16 -35.86 8.34
CA HIS A 442 -4.71 -35.74 9.68
C HIS A 442 -5.34 -34.36 9.87
N VAL A 443 -6.67 -34.34 9.93
CA VAL A 443 -7.50 -33.14 9.89
C VAL A 443 -8.13 -32.90 11.28
N PRO A 444 -7.91 -31.76 11.93
CA PRO A 444 -8.49 -31.46 13.24
C PRO A 444 -9.98 -31.16 13.12
N ARG A 445 -10.77 -31.71 14.05
CA ARG A 445 -12.19 -31.35 14.26
C ARG A 445 -12.35 -30.23 15.26
N MET A 446 -11.44 -30.14 16.23
CA MET A 446 -11.44 -29.10 17.25
C MET A 446 -10.02 -28.57 17.48
N CYS A 447 -9.93 -27.34 17.96
CA CYS A 447 -8.68 -26.72 18.35
C CYS A 447 -8.84 -26.13 19.75
N THR A 448 -7.82 -26.22 20.59
CA THR A 448 -7.83 -25.63 21.94
C THR A 448 -6.63 -24.72 22.14
N VAL A 449 -6.85 -23.61 22.84
CA VAL A 449 -5.77 -22.74 23.34
C VAL A 449 -5.25 -23.38 24.63
N TYR A 450 -3.94 -23.53 24.76
CA TYR A 450 -3.30 -24.08 25.96
C TYR A 450 -2.41 -23.04 26.61
#